data_AF-A0AAP0ZLL7-F1
#
_entry.id   AF-A0AAP0ZLL7-F1
#
_cell.length_a   1.000
_cell.length_b   1.000
_cell.length_c   1.000
_cell.angle_alpha   90.00
_cell.angle_beta   90.00
_cell.angle_gamma   90.00
#
_symmetry.space_group_name_H-M   'P 1'
#
loop_
_entity.id
_entity.type
_entity.pdbx_description
1 polymer ?
#
loop_
_entity_poly.entity_id
_entity_poly.type
_entity_poly.pdbx_seq_one_letter_code
_entity_poly.pdbx_strand_id
1 'polypeptide(L)'
;MQLTFGDAEYNGKRKRTRREVFLAEMDQVVPWKDLLALIEPHYPKSGQPGRQPYRLEAMLRIHFLQQWYALSDPSAEEALYDTVSMRRFAK
;
A
#
# COMPACT_ATOMS: atom_id res chain seq x y z
N MET A 1 -13.19 17.73 3.26
CA MET A 1 -12.89 16.34 3.71
C MET A 1 -12.97 16.33 5.23
N GLN A 2 -13.91 15.56 5.81
CA GLN A 2 -14.09 15.46 7.26
C GLN A 2 -12.97 14.56 7.83
N LEU A 3 -12.11 15.12 8.68
CA LEU A 3 -11.07 14.35 9.38
C LEU A 3 -11.75 13.43 10.39
N THR A 4 -11.48 12.12 10.30
CA THR A 4 -12.01 11.15 11.26
C THR A 4 -11.20 11.22 12.56
N PHE A 5 -11.74 10.71 13.66
CA PHE A 5 -11.01 10.68 14.94
C PHE A 5 -9.63 9.99 14.82
N GLY A 6 -9.52 8.96 13.98
CA GLY A 6 -8.25 8.30 13.69
C GLY A 6 -7.25 9.17 12.90
N ASP A 7 -7.74 10.14 12.11
CA ASP A 7 -6.87 11.13 11.45
C ASP A 7 -6.44 12.24 12.41
N ALA A 8 -7.28 12.62 13.38
CA ALA A 8 -6.97 13.61 14.39
C ALA A 8 -5.91 13.14 15.40
N GLU A 9 -5.96 11.88 15.84
CA GLU A 9 -4.92 11.29 16.71
C GLU A 9 -3.56 11.18 16.01
N TYR A 10 -3.53 11.03 14.69
CA TYR A 10 -2.29 10.99 13.91
C TYR A 10 -1.67 12.38 13.73
N ASN A 11 -2.48 13.45 13.71
CA ASN A 11 -2.03 14.80 13.39
C ASN A 11 -1.40 15.55 14.59
N GLY A 12 -1.47 14.98 15.80
CA GLY A 12 -0.91 15.58 17.02
C GLY A 12 0.56 15.21 17.24
N LYS A 13 1.49 16.09 16.84
CA LYS A 13 2.92 16.18 17.27
C LYS A 13 3.61 14.85 17.66
N ARG A 14 3.43 13.78 16.90
CA ARG A 14 4.22 12.55 17.06
C ARG A 14 5.43 12.61 16.12
N LYS A 15 6.60 12.22 16.63
CA LYS A 15 7.78 11.98 15.78
C LYS A 15 7.37 10.97 14.72
N ARG A 16 7.56 11.30 13.43
CA ARG A 16 7.38 10.34 12.33
C ARG A 16 8.20 9.10 12.63
N THR A 17 7.57 7.94 12.51
CA THR A 17 8.29 6.68 12.70
C THR A 17 9.26 6.46 11.55
N ARG A 18 10.33 5.69 11.78
CA ARG A 18 11.28 5.33 10.70
C ARG A 18 10.58 4.69 9.50
N ARG A 19 9.53 3.90 9.77
CA ARG A 19 8.68 3.28 8.75
C ARG A 19 7.93 4.32 7.92
N GLU A 20 7.29 5.30 8.55
CA GLU A 20 6.57 6.36 7.83
C GLU A 20 7.49 7.19 6.96
N VAL A 21 8.70 7.49 7.44
CA VAL A 21 9.71 8.20 6.64
C VAL A 21 10.12 7.35 5.44
N PHE A 22 10.49 6.09 5.66
CA PHE A 22 10.89 5.17 4.59
C PHE A 22 9.80 5.00 3.53
N LEU A 23 8.55 4.76 3.95
CA LEU A 23 7.44 4.60 3.02
C LEU A 23 7.15 5.87 2.22
N ALA A 24 7.28 7.05 2.84
CA ALA A 24 7.11 8.32 2.13
C ALA A 24 8.23 8.58 1.12
N GLU A 25 9.48 8.21 1.44
CA GLU A 25 10.60 8.29 0.50
C GLU A 25 10.41 7.31 -0.66
N MET A 26 10.05 6.06 -0.37
CA MET A 26 9.81 5.04 -1.38
C MET A 26 8.65 5.39 -2.32
N ASP A 27 7.60 6.03 -1.81
CA ASP A 27 6.50 6.51 -2.65
C ASP A 27 6.97 7.52 -3.71
N GLN A 28 8.02 8.30 -3.41
CA GLN A 28 8.59 9.28 -4.33
C GLN A 28 9.63 8.69 -5.28
N VAL A 29 10.46 7.74 -4.82
CA VAL A 29 11.57 7.23 -5.63
C VAL A 29 11.17 6.08 -6.55
N VAL A 30 10.12 5.33 -6.23
CA VAL A 30 9.68 4.23 -7.09
C VAL A 30 8.93 4.79 -8.31
N PRO A 31 9.28 4.39 -9.55
CA PRO A 31 8.63 4.88 -10.76
C PRO A 31 7.27 4.17 -10.97
N TRP A 32 6.29 4.46 -10.12
CA TRP A 32 5.00 3.76 -10.10
C TRP A 32 4.31 3.75 -11.46
N LYS A 33 4.26 4.88 -12.16
CA LYS A 33 3.56 5.00 -13.45
C LYS A 33 4.12 4.03 -14.49
N ASP A 34 5.44 3.94 -14.58
CA ASP A 34 6.10 3.10 -15.57
C ASP A 34 5.92 1.61 -15.22
N LEU A 35 6.00 1.26 -13.94
CA LEU A 35 5.76 -0.11 -13.47
C LEU A 35 4.29 -0.52 -13.69
N LEU A 36 3.34 0.37 -13.43
CA LEU A 36 1.92 0.10 -13.67
C LEU A 36 1.66 -0.11 -15.16
N ALA A 37 2.18 0.76 -16.03
CA ALA A 37 2.02 0.64 -17.47
C ALA A 37 2.63 -0.67 -18.02
N LEU A 38 3.73 -1.13 -17.42
CA LEU A 38 4.36 -2.39 -17.78
C LEU A 38 3.51 -3.61 -17.38
N ILE A 39 2.84 -3.55 -16.23
CA ILE A 39 2.09 -4.70 -15.67
C ILE A 39 0.64 -4.74 -16.18
N GLU A 40 0.03 -3.58 -16.44
CA GLU A 40 -1.38 -3.44 -16.84
C GLU A 40 -1.84 -4.41 -17.94
N PRO A 41 -1.07 -4.67 -19.03
CA PRO A 41 -1.48 -5.61 -20.07
C PRO A 41 -1.64 -7.05 -19.60
N HIS A 42 -0.95 -7.43 -18.51
CA HIS A 42 -0.93 -8.77 -17.94
C HIS A 42 -1.84 -8.92 -16.72
N TYR A 43 -2.35 -7.81 -16.18
CA TYR A 43 -3.16 -7.85 -14.97
C TYR A 43 -4.58 -8.36 -15.25
N PRO A 44 -5.15 -9.23 -14.40
CA PRO A 44 -6.50 -9.74 -14.60
C PRO A 44 -7.53 -8.60 -14.72
N LYS A 45 -8.37 -8.68 -15.74
CA LYS A 45 -9.45 -7.72 -15.96
C LYS A 45 -10.68 -8.13 -15.16
N SER A 46 -11.40 -7.14 -14.65
CA SER A 46 -12.68 -7.33 -14.00
C SER A 46 -13.69 -8.01 -14.93
N GLY A 47 -14.58 -8.83 -14.38
CA GLY A 47 -15.65 -9.50 -15.15
C GLY A 47 -15.40 -10.95 -15.53
N GLN A 48 -14.28 -11.54 -15.10
CA GLN A 48 -14.08 -13.00 -15.16
C GLN A 48 -14.77 -13.70 -13.98
N PRO A 49 -15.20 -14.97 -14.13
CA PRO A 49 -15.76 -15.75 -13.02
C PRO A 49 -14.78 -15.89 -11.86
N GLY A 50 -15.21 -15.59 -10.63
CA GLY A 50 -14.41 -15.72 -9.42
C GLY A 50 -14.24 -14.41 -8.63
N ARG A 51 -13.29 -14.41 -7.69
CA ARG A 51 -12.96 -13.23 -6.88
C ARG A 51 -12.42 -12.15 -7.80
N GLN A 52 -13.02 -10.96 -7.73
CA GLN A 52 -12.56 -9.83 -8.52
C GLN A 52 -11.14 -9.44 -8.09
N PRO A 53 -10.24 -9.13 -9.04
CA PRO A 53 -8.92 -8.65 -8.72
C PRO A 53 -8.99 -7.30 -8.00
N TYR A 54 -8.05 -7.06 -7.09
CA TYR A 54 -7.89 -5.75 -6.47
C TYR A 54 -7.41 -4.72 -7.50
N ARG A 55 -7.41 -3.43 -7.15
CA ARG A 55 -6.79 -2.41 -8.01
C ARG A 55 -5.31 -2.75 -8.18
N LEU A 56 -4.83 -2.75 -9.43
CA LEU A 56 -3.45 -3.08 -9.78
C LEU A 56 -2.44 -2.30 -8.94
N GLU A 57 -2.65 -0.99 -8.79
CA GLU A 57 -1.78 -0.11 -8.02
C GLU A 57 -1.67 -0.51 -6.55
N ALA A 58 -2.80 -0.81 -5.90
CA ALA A 58 -2.81 -1.29 -4.52
C ALA A 58 -2.06 -2.62 -4.40
N MET A 59 -2.32 -3.56 -5.31
CA MET A 59 -1.65 -4.86 -5.29
C MET A 59 -0.14 -4.75 -5.49
N LEU A 60 0.30 -3.89 -6.42
CA LEU A 60 1.71 -3.61 -6.64
C LEU A 60 2.37 -3.05 -5.37
N ARG A 61 1.74 -2.07 -4.72
CA ARG A 61 2.26 -1.51 -3.46
C ARG A 61 2.35 -2.56 -2.35
N ILE A 62 1.40 -3.50 -2.27
CA ILE A 62 1.45 -4.62 -1.33
C ILE A 62 2.67 -5.52 -1.61
N HIS A 63 2.95 -5.84 -2.87
CA HIS A 63 4.13 -6.62 -3.23
C HIS A 63 5.45 -5.92 -2.87
N PHE A 64 5.51 -4.60 -3.01
CA PHE A 64 6.66 -3.83 -2.54
C PHE A 64 6.80 -3.86 -1.01
N LEU A 65 5.69 -3.76 -0.26
CA LEU A 65 5.70 -3.93 1.20
C LEU A 65 6.18 -5.34 1.59
N GLN A 66 5.71 -6.37 0.89
CA GLN A 66 6.17 -7.75 1.08
C GLN A 66 7.68 -7.86 0.88
N GLN A 67 8.21 -7.29 -0.19
CA GLN A 67 9.63 -7.33 -0.50
C GLN A 67 10.49 -6.57 0.52
N TRP A 68 10.07 -5.36 0.93
CA TRP A 68 10.87 -4.52 1.85
C TRP A 68 10.85 -5.00 3.30
N TYR A 69 9.76 -5.64 3.73
CA TYR A 69 9.59 -6.11 5.10
C TYR A 69 9.64 -7.64 5.23
N ALA A 70 9.98 -8.36 4.15
CA ALA A 70 10.01 -9.82 4.08
C ALA A 70 8.70 -10.47 4.56
N LEU A 71 7.55 -9.91 4.14
CA LEU A 71 6.23 -10.40 4.53
C LEU A 71 5.79 -11.49 3.56
N SER A 72 5.24 -12.57 4.11
CA SER A 72 4.43 -13.53 3.35
C SER A 72 3.06 -12.94 3.00
N ASP A 73 2.25 -13.65 2.20
CA ASP A 73 0.87 -13.22 1.90
C ASP A 73 0.02 -13.07 3.18
N PRO A 74 -0.04 -14.05 4.11
CA PRO A 74 -0.76 -13.85 5.37
C PRO A 74 -0.22 -12.69 6.21
N SER A 75 1.11 -12.55 6.29
CA SER A 75 1.73 -11.48 7.08
C SER A 75 1.51 -10.10 6.47
N ALA A 76 1.37 -9.99 5.15
CA ALA A 76 1.01 -8.74 4.49
C ALA A 76 -0.43 -8.34 4.81
N GLU A 77 -1.36 -9.30 4.83
CA GLU A 77 -2.74 -9.05 5.23
C GLU A 77 -2.82 -8.53 6.68
N GLU A 78 -2.15 -9.22 7.61
CA GLU A 78 -2.05 -8.80 9.02
C GLU A 78 -1.42 -7.41 9.14
N ALA A 79 -0.32 -7.14 8.42
CA ALA A 79 0.35 -5.85 8.45
C ALA A 79 -0.54 -4.70 7.96
N LEU A 80 -1.35 -4.92 6.93
CA LEU A 80 -2.33 -3.93 6.44
C LEU A 80 -3.50 -3.74 7.43
N TYR A 81 -3.83 -4.77 8.20
CA TYR A 81 -4.85 -4.69 9.25
C TYR A 81 -4.35 -3.98 10.52
N ASP A 82 -3.11 -4.18 10.92
CA ASP A 82 -2.58 -3.65 12.19
C ASP A 82 -1.83 -2.33 12.03
N THR A 83 -1.18 -2.10 10.88
CA THR A 83 -0.28 -0.95 10.69
C THR A 83 -0.89 0.11 9.78
N VAL A 84 -1.34 1.22 10.37
CA VAL A 84 -1.96 2.34 9.65
C VAL A 84 -1.05 2.92 8.56
N SER A 85 0.26 3.03 8.78
CA SER A 85 1.18 3.58 7.78
C SER A 85 1.31 2.69 6.54
N MET A 86 1.33 1.36 6.71
CA MET A 86 1.38 0.40 5.60
C MET A 86 0.05 0.38 4.85
N ARG A 87 -1.07 0.43 5.56
CA ARG A 87 -2.39 0.57 4.94
C ARG A 87 -2.53 1.84 4.13
N ARG A 88 -2.02 2.97 4.63
CA ARG A 88 -2.04 4.26 3.92
C ARG A 88 -1.14 4.23 2.68
N PHE A 89 0.01 3.57 2.77
CA PHE A 89 0.90 3.39 1.64
C PHE A 89 0.23 2.56 0.54
N ALA A 90 -0.44 1.45 0.85
CA ALA A 90 -1.05 0.56 -0.14
C ALA A 90 -2.38 1.05 -0.78
N LYS A 91 -2.85 2.25 -0.45
CA LYS A 91 -4.09 2.83 -1.03
C LYS A 91 -3.85 3.48 -2.39
#